data_AF-A0A4Q3SM73-F1
#
_entry.id   AF-A0A4Q3SM73-F1
#
_cell.length_a   1.000
_cell.length_b   1.000
_cell.length_c   1.000
_cell.angle_alpha   90.00
_cell.angle_beta   90.00
_cell.angle_gamma   90.00
#
_symmetry.space_group_name_H-M   'P 1'
#
loop_
_entity.id
_entity.type
_entity.pdbx_description
1 polymer ?
#
loop_
_entity_poly.entity_id
_entity_poly.type
_entity_poly.pdbx_seq_one_letter_code
_entity_poly.pdbx_strand_id
1 'polypeptide(L)'
;MALPARALDNLTPEDPASTWVIGVEVDLATALALARASTKALLELSPLAHREITAALEHEIQILEQQSDPLSLAAANAVKQYLPEAA
;
A
#
# COMPACT_ATOMS: atom_id res chain seq x y z
N MET A 1 11.22 7.17 -20.43
CA MET A 1 10.47 8.16 -21.24
C MET A 1 9.04 8.13 -20.71
N ALA A 2 8.62 9.14 -19.95
CA ALA A 2 7.28 9.18 -19.35
C ALA A 2 6.25 9.62 -20.40
N LEU A 3 5.16 8.85 -20.56
CA LEU A 3 4.05 9.21 -21.44
C LEU A 3 3.21 10.33 -20.80
N PRO A 4 2.73 11.31 -21.59
CA PRO A 4 1.96 12.43 -21.07
C PRO A 4 0.59 11.98 -20.55
N ALA A 5 0.19 12.50 -19.39
CA ALA A 5 -1.04 12.15 -18.66
C ALA A 5 -2.35 12.24 -19.46
N ARG A 6 -2.35 12.95 -20.61
CA ARG A 6 -3.51 13.06 -21.51
C ARG A 6 -3.76 11.85 -22.41
N ALA A 7 -2.82 10.91 -22.50
CA ALA A 7 -2.99 9.71 -23.33
C ALA A 7 -3.82 8.61 -22.64
N LEU A 8 -4.03 8.70 -21.32
CA LEU A 8 -4.76 7.71 -20.53
C LEU A 8 -6.28 7.80 -20.69
N ASP A 9 -6.81 8.99 -21.04
CA ASP A 9 -8.26 9.23 -21.16
C ASP A 9 -8.89 8.58 -22.42
N ASN A 10 -8.07 8.10 -23.37
CA ASN A 10 -8.54 7.54 -24.66
C ASN A 10 -8.28 6.02 -24.81
N LEU A 11 -7.91 5.33 -23.73
CA LEU A 11 -7.67 3.90 -23.76
C LEU A 11 -8.99 3.13 -23.92
N THR A 12 -9.23 2.63 -25.13
CA THR A 12 -10.35 1.72 -25.40
C THR A 12 -10.05 0.33 -24.82
N PRO A 13 -11.05 -0.46 -24.41
CA PRO A 13 -10.83 -1.75 -23.75
C PRO A 13 -10.05 -2.77 -24.60
N GLU A 14 -9.95 -2.57 -25.92
CA GLU A 14 -9.22 -3.44 -26.85
C GLU A 14 -7.73 -3.07 -27.00
N ASP A 15 -7.26 -1.99 -26.37
CA ASP A 15 -5.84 -1.63 -26.40
C ASP A 15 -5.02 -2.59 -25.50
N PRO A 16 -3.91 -3.17 -25.99
CA PRO A 16 -3.03 -4.00 -25.17
C PRO A 16 -2.43 -3.22 -23.99
N ALA A 17 -2.31 -1.89 -24.10
CA ALA A 17 -1.96 -1.00 -23.00
C ALA A 17 -3.02 -0.99 -21.89
N SER A 18 -4.31 -1.02 -22.24
CA SER A 18 -5.44 -1.08 -21.29
C SER A 18 -5.42 -2.40 -20.51
N THR A 19 -5.17 -3.52 -21.19
CA THR A 19 -5.07 -4.85 -20.55
C THR A 19 -3.91 -4.90 -19.56
N TRP A 20 -2.77 -4.28 -19.90
CA TRP A 20 -1.62 -4.20 -19.00
C TRP A 20 -1.90 -3.35 -17.76
N VAL A 21 -2.52 -2.18 -17.93
CA VAL A 21 -2.92 -1.33 -16.80
C VAL A 21 -3.87 -2.07 -15.86
N ILE A 22 -4.88 -2.75 -16.41
CA ILE A 22 -5.81 -3.57 -15.62
C ILE A 22 -5.06 -4.70 -14.89
N GLY A 23 -4.10 -5.36 -15.55
CA GLY A 23 -3.26 -6.38 -14.92
C GLY A 23 -2.49 -5.83 -13.72
N VAL A 24 -1.85 -4.67 -13.86
CA VAL A 24 -1.12 -4.01 -12.77
C VAL A 24 -2.06 -3.62 -11.62
N GLU A 25 -3.26 -3.11 -11.92
CA GLU A 25 -4.26 -2.77 -10.91
C GLU A 25 -4.76 -4.02 -10.15
N VAL A 26 -5.01 -5.13 -10.87
CA VAL A 26 -5.41 -6.40 -10.27
C VAL A 26 -4.31 -6.98 -9.39
N ASP A 27 -3.05 -6.93 -9.84
CA ASP A 27 -1.91 -7.40 -9.07
C ASP A 27 -1.73 -6.57 -7.79
N LEU A 28 -1.84 -5.24 -7.88
CA LEU A 28 -1.77 -4.34 -6.72
C LEU A 28 -2.91 -4.62 -5.72
N ALA A 29 -4.14 -4.78 -6.22
CA ALA A 29 -5.29 -5.10 -5.39
C ALA A 29 -5.15 -6.48 -4.72
N THR A 30 -4.61 -7.47 -5.45
CA THR A 30 -4.37 -8.81 -4.94
C THR A 30 -3.29 -8.82 -3.87
N ALA A 31 -2.17 -8.11 -4.10
CA ALA A 31 -1.10 -7.95 -3.12
C ALA A 31 -1.61 -7.30 -1.83
N LEU A 32 -2.43 -6.24 -1.97
CA LEU A 32 -3.04 -5.57 -0.81
C LEU A 32 -4.00 -6.49 -0.05
N ALA A 33 -4.83 -7.27 -0.76
CA ALA A 33 -5.74 -8.22 -0.13
C ALA A 33 -4.99 -9.31 0.64
N LEU A 34 -3.93 -9.87 0.05
CA LEU A 34 -3.08 -10.89 0.68
C LEU A 34 -2.37 -10.34 1.91
N ALA A 35 -1.79 -9.14 1.82
CA ALA A 35 -1.13 -8.48 2.95
C ALA A 35 -2.10 -8.26 4.12
N ARG A 36 -3.32 -7.78 3.85
CA ARG A 36 -4.35 -7.62 4.90
C ARG A 36 -4.73 -8.94 5.54
N ALA A 37 -4.94 -9.99 4.74
CA ALA A 37 -5.31 -11.31 5.25
C ALA A 37 -4.19 -11.93 6.10
N SER A 38 -2.94 -11.84 5.64
CA SER A 38 -1.79 -12.38 6.36
C SER A 38 -1.52 -11.63 7.66
N THR A 39 -1.53 -10.30 7.64
CA THR A 39 -1.39 -9.49 8.86
C THR A 39 -2.49 -9.81 9.86
N LYS A 40 -3.76 -9.86 9.43
CA LYS A 40 -4.87 -10.22 10.32
C LYS A 40 -4.69 -11.61 10.94
N ALA A 41 -4.33 -12.61 10.13
CA ALA A 41 -4.07 -13.95 10.63
C ALA A 41 -2.93 -13.97 11.67
N LEU A 42 -1.83 -13.26 11.41
CA LEU A 42 -0.69 -13.18 12.35
C LEU A 42 -1.08 -12.50 13.66
N LEU A 43 -1.86 -11.42 13.59
CA LEU A 43 -2.37 -10.70 14.73
C LEU A 43 -3.29 -11.57 15.60
N GLU A 44 -4.18 -12.36 15.00
CA GLU A 44 -5.07 -13.29 15.70
C GLU A 44 -4.31 -14.47 16.36
N LEU A 45 -3.15 -14.85 15.83
CA LEU A 45 -2.38 -16.00 16.30
C LEU A 45 -1.47 -15.70 17.51
N SER A 46 -0.96 -14.46 17.66
CA SER A 46 0.04 -14.17 18.69
C SER A 46 0.07 -12.69 19.15
N PRO A 47 0.04 -12.43 20.47
CA PRO A 47 0.31 -11.11 21.04
C PRO A 47 1.74 -10.60 20.77
N LEU A 48 2.71 -11.50 20.57
CA LEU A 48 4.07 -11.12 20.17
C LEU A 48 4.08 -10.59 18.73
N ALA A 49 3.32 -11.22 17.83
CA ALA A 49 3.20 -10.75 16.46
C ALA A 49 2.59 -9.35 16.38
N HIS A 50 1.63 -9.04 17.27
CA HIS A 50 1.13 -7.66 17.42
C HIS A 50 2.27 -6.67 17.70
N ARG A 51 3.11 -6.93 18.70
CA ARG A 51 4.22 -6.01 19.04
C ARG A 51 5.21 -5.83 17.88
N GLU A 52 5.63 -6.92 17.26
CA GLU A 52 6.61 -6.86 16.17
C GLU A 52 6.05 -6.16 14.93
N ILE A 53 4.77 -6.40 14.60
CA ILE A 53 4.09 -5.73 13.49
C ILE A 53 3.93 -4.24 13.79
N THR A 54 3.53 -3.87 15.00
CA THR A 54 3.45 -2.45 15.41
C THR A 54 4.81 -1.77 15.31
N ALA A 55 5.89 -2.39 15.81
CA ALA A 55 7.24 -1.84 15.73
C ALA A 55 7.73 -1.69 14.28
N ALA A 56 7.43 -2.68 13.42
CA ALA A 56 7.75 -2.60 12.00
C ALA A 56 6.98 -1.48 11.29
N LEU A 57 5.70 -1.28 11.62
CA LEU A 57 4.88 -0.19 11.10
C LEU A 57 5.39 1.19 11.54
N GLU A 58 5.80 1.33 12.79
CA GLU A 58 6.42 2.56 13.30
C GLU A 58 7.72 2.90 12.58
N HIS A 59 8.56 1.88 12.30
CA HIS A 59 9.79 2.07 11.55
C HIS A 59 9.52 2.50 10.10
N GLU A 60 8.54 1.88 9.44
CA GLU A 60 8.16 2.25 8.08
C GLU A 60 7.62 3.67 8.00
N ILE A 61 6.81 4.10 8.98
CA ILE A 61 6.35 5.50 9.09
C ILE A 61 7.53 6.46 9.16
N GLN A 62 8.56 6.17 9.97
CA GLN A 62 9.75 7.02 10.06
C GLN A 62 10.48 7.12 8.72
N ILE A 63 10.59 6.01 7.98
CA ILE A 63 11.21 6.01 6.65
C ILE A 63 10.39 6.88 5.69
N LEU A 64 9.08 6.72 5.65
CA LEU A 64 8.18 7.48 4.80
C LEU A 64 8.18 8.98 5.13
N GLU A 65 8.29 9.35 6.41
CA GLU A 65 8.42 10.74 6.84
C GLU A 65 9.77 11.35 6.43
N GLN A 66 10.85 10.57 6.48
CA GLN A 66 12.18 11.02 6.05
C GLN A 66 12.26 11.29 4.55
N GLN A 67 11.49 10.56 3.73
CA GLN A 67 11.46 10.75 2.28
C GLN A 67 10.85 12.12 1.89
N SER A 68 10.04 12.73 2.77
CA SER A 68 9.51 14.10 2.64
C SER A 68 8.79 14.41 1.32
N ASP A 69 8.37 13.40 0.57
CA ASP A 69 7.56 13.58 -0.63
C ASP A 69 6.05 13.52 -0.29
N PRO A 70 5.19 14.20 -1.08
CA PRO A 70 3.77 14.30 -0.77
C PRO A 70 3.05 12.95 -0.70
N LEU A 71 3.49 11.96 -1.47
CA LEU A 71 2.89 10.62 -1.52
C LEU A 71 3.31 9.81 -0.30
N SER A 72 4.58 9.83 0.09
CA SER A 72 5.07 9.14 1.29
C SER A 72 4.51 9.74 2.56
N LEU A 73 4.32 11.06 2.64
CA LEU A 73 3.64 11.68 3.78
C LEU A 73 2.16 11.26 3.86
N ALA A 74 1.46 11.17 2.73
CA ALA A 74 0.10 10.66 2.69
C ALA A 74 0.04 9.17 3.10
N ALA A 75 1.00 8.37 2.64
CA ALA A 75 1.14 6.97 3.03
C ALA A 75 1.43 6.83 4.54
N ALA A 76 2.36 7.60 5.09
CA ALA A 76 2.67 7.62 6.52
C ALA A 76 1.43 7.95 7.36
N ASN A 77 0.66 8.97 6.96
CA ASN A 77 -0.59 9.33 7.64
C ASN A 77 -1.65 8.24 7.54
N ALA A 78 -1.74 7.54 6.41
CA ALA A 78 -2.67 6.40 6.25
C ALA A 78 -2.25 5.21 7.14
N VAL A 79 -0.94 4.92 7.22
CA VAL A 79 -0.40 3.84 8.04
C VAL A 79 -0.62 4.11 9.54
N LYS A 80 -0.46 5.37 9.98
CA LYS A 80 -0.73 5.79 11.37
C LYS A 80 -2.15 5.45 11.85
N GLN A 81 -3.14 5.42 10.97
CA GLN A 81 -4.53 5.08 11.34
C GLN A 81 -4.69 3.62 11.78
N TYR A 82 -3.74 2.75 11.43
CA TYR A 82 -3.76 1.33 11.78
C TYR A 82 -2.91 1.01 13.02
N LEU A 83 -2.13 1.97 13.53
CA LEU A 83 -1.49 1.82 14.83
C LEU A 83 -2.60 1.99 15.90
N PRO A 84 -2.86 0.96 16.73
CA PRO A 84 -3.77 1.13 17.85
C PRO A 84 -3.22 2.25 18.74
N GLU A 85 -4.10 3.15 19.22
CA GLU A 85 -3.73 4.08 20.29
C GLU A 85 -3.17 3.23 21.43
N ALA A 86 -1.88 3.41 21.72
CA ALA A 86 -1.24 2.72 22.83
C ALA A 86 -1.98 3.11 24.12
N ALA A 87 -2.85 2.22 24.58
CA ALA A 87 -3.52 2.28 25.87
C ALA A 87 -2.58 1.85 27.00
#